data_AF-A0AA38H1J4-F1
#
_entry.id   AF-A0AA38H1J4-F1
#
_cell.length_a   1.000
_cell.length_b   1.000
_cell.length_c   1.000
_cell.angle_alpha   90.00
_cell.angle_beta   90.00
_cell.angle_gamma   90.00
#
_symmetry.space_group_name_H-M   'P 1'
#
loop_
_entity.id
_entity.type
_entity.pdbx_description
1 polymer ?
#
loop_
_entity_poly.entity_id
_entity_poly.type
_entity_poly.pdbx_seq_one_letter_code
_entity_poly.pdbx_strand_id
1 'polypeptide(L)'
;MSSRFALRSLRSAGIRSAALPRALAVPSSRGYASQQSPDEKAASLINAVPTSSLWTKTGGVVLGTAVTAAAVSTELYVANEETVLAVGFFIIVAAVGRSIGAPYSSWATGHIDRIKGILNSAREEHTSAITERITSVSALKDVVPLTEQLYAVAKETATLEHENFRLAQESAVKAELKSVLDSWVRFEQQQREAEQVALVASVKAGVEERLADAGFRKQLLEEALGQVEQLSRAKAI
;
A
#
# COMPACT_ATOMS: atom_id res chain seq x y z
N MET A 1 39.71 -25.05 -11.17
CA MET A 1 41.17 -25.26 -11.21
C MET A 1 41.55 -25.69 -12.62
N SER A 2 41.97 -24.76 -13.49
CA SER A 2 42.84 -25.04 -14.65
C SER A 2 42.92 -23.81 -15.56
N SER A 3 43.91 -22.99 -15.27
CA SER A 3 44.51 -22.03 -16.18
C SER A 3 45.01 -22.71 -17.45
N ARG A 4 44.80 -22.07 -18.61
CA ARG A 4 45.57 -22.35 -19.82
C ARG A 4 46.15 -21.05 -20.35
N PHE A 5 47.38 -20.81 -19.92
CA PHE A 5 48.33 -19.92 -20.55
C PHE A 5 48.64 -20.43 -21.95
N ALA A 6 48.47 -19.57 -22.96
CA ALA A 6 49.01 -19.79 -24.29
C ALA A 6 50.18 -18.83 -24.51
N LEU A 7 51.38 -19.33 -24.26
CA LEU A 7 52.64 -18.81 -24.76
C LEU A 7 52.66 -18.98 -26.27
N ARG A 8 52.97 -17.92 -27.04
CA ARG A 8 53.53 -18.12 -28.38
C ARG A 8 54.47 -17.00 -28.83
N SER A 9 55.75 -17.36 -28.75
CA SER A 9 56.89 -17.07 -29.61
C SER A 9 57.24 -15.62 -29.96
N LEU A 10 58.37 -15.19 -29.40
CA LEU A 10 59.34 -14.30 -30.02
C LEU A 10 59.86 -14.90 -31.35
N ARG A 11 59.94 -14.10 -32.40
CA ARG A 11 60.82 -14.36 -33.55
C ARG A 11 61.56 -13.08 -33.90
N SER A 12 62.88 -13.18 -33.84
CA SER A 12 63.85 -12.13 -34.12
C SER A 12 64.19 -12.00 -35.60
N ALA A 13 64.51 -10.77 -35.97
CA ALA A 13 65.47 -10.32 -36.98
C ALA A 13 65.18 -10.55 -38.48
N GLY A 14 65.06 -9.42 -39.18
CA GLY A 14 65.24 -9.31 -40.62
C GLY A 14 65.53 -7.84 -40.99
N ILE A 15 66.81 -7.50 -41.12
CA ILE A 15 67.29 -6.22 -41.65
C ILE A 15 66.87 -6.13 -43.11
N ARG A 16 66.11 -5.10 -43.49
CA ARG A 16 65.90 -4.69 -44.88
C ARG A 16 65.88 -3.16 -45.01
N SER A 17 66.46 -2.73 -46.11
CA SER A 17 66.96 -1.39 -46.44
C SER A 17 66.03 -0.21 -46.20
N ALA A 18 66.68 0.92 -45.88
CA ALA A 18 66.12 2.26 -45.83
C ALA A 18 65.43 2.62 -47.16
N ALA A 19 64.13 2.91 -47.07
CA ALA A 19 63.40 3.70 -48.04
C ALA A 19 63.01 5.02 -47.35
N LEU A 20 63.43 6.14 -47.94
CA LEU A 20 63.08 7.49 -47.51
C LEU A 20 61.55 7.62 -47.38
N PRO A 21 61.02 8.17 -46.27
CA PRO A 21 59.60 8.44 -46.19
C PRO A 21 59.25 9.52 -47.21
N ARG A 22 58.56 9.10 -48.28
CA ARG A 22 57.85 10.00 -49.19
C ARG A 22 56.95 10.88 -48.32
N ALA A 23 57.16 12.19 -48.40
CA ALA A 23 56.36 13.17 -47.67
C ALA A 23 54.88 12.83 -47.81
N LEU A 24 54.26 12.45 -46.68
CA LEU A 24 52.82 12.41 -46.57
C LEU A 24 52.37 13.86 -46.67
N ALA A 25 51.77 14.22 -47.81
CA ALA A 25 51.00 15.44 -47.90
C ALA A 25 49.95 15.37 -46.78
N VAL A 26 50.12 16.19 -45.75
CA VAL A 26 49.08 16.48 -44.77
C VAL A 26 47.89 16.95 -45.61
N PRO A 27 46.75 16.23 -45.63
CA PRO A 27 45.56 16.82 -46.21
C PRO A 27 45.27 18.06 -45.38
N SER A 28 45.42 19.23 -46.00
CA SER A 28 44.92 20.47 -45.44
C SER A 28 43.44 20.23 -45.20
N SER A 29 43.06 19.99 -43.95
CA SER A 29 41.68 20.10 -43.52
C SER A 29 41.33 21.58 -43.62
N ARG A 30 41.02 22.02 -44.85
CA ARG A 30 40.19 23.20 -45.07
C ARG A 30 38.87 22.83 -44.42
N GLY A 31 38.71 23.22 -43.16
CA GLY A 31 37.38 23.30 -42.57
C GLY A 31 36.56 24.18 -43.51
N TYR A 32 35.61 23.57 -44.20
CA TYR A 32 34.50 24.29 -44.81
C TYR A 32 33.68 24.87 -43.66
N ALA A 33 34.20 25.90 -43.00
CA ALA A 33 33.33 26.93 -42.49
C ALA A 33 32.68 27.52 -43.74
N SER A 34 31.35 27.49 -43.82
CA SER A 34 30.64 28.36 -44.75
C SER A 34 31.27 29.75 -44.58
N GLN A 35 31.90 30.28 -45.62
CA GLN A 35 32.27 31.68 -45.60
C GLN A 35 30.93 32.42 -45.55
N GLN A 36 30.51 32.79 -44.34
CA GLN A 36 29.35 33.66 -44.13
C GLN A 36 29.49 34.83 -45.10
N SER A 37 28.38 35.18 -45.75
CA SER A 37 28.35 36.33 -46.65
C SER A 37 28.90 37.56 -45.89
N PRO A 38 29.64 38.46 -46.56
CA PRO A 38 30.17 39.66 -45.89
C PRO A 38 29.10 40.42 -45.10
N ASP A 39 27.86 40.41 -45.60
CA ASP A 39 26.68 41.00 -44.98
C ASP A 39 26.30 40.33 -43.65
N GLU A 40 26.32 38.99 -43.58
CA GLU A 40 26.05 38.24 -42.35
C GLU A 40 27.12 38.48 -41.27
N LYS A 41 28.39 38.58 -41.67
CA LYS A 41 29.48 38.89 -40.73
C LYS A 41 29.36 40.30 -40.19
N ALA A 42 29.11 41.28 -41.06
CA ALA A 42 28.88 42.67 -40.66
C ALA A 42 27.68 42.76 -39.70
N ALA A 43 26.59 42.05 -39.99
CA ALA A 43 25.44 41.98 -39.09
C ALA A 43 25.80 41.38 -37.72
N SER A 44 26.62 40.32 -37.67
CA SER A 44 27.07 39.72 -36.41
C SER A 44 27.91 40.68 -35.56
N LEU A 45 28.76 41.49 -36.18
CA LEU A 45 29.61 42.49 -35.51
C LEU A 45 28.77 43.66 -34.96
N ILE A 46 27.81 44.14 -35.74
CA ILE A 46 26.86 45.19 -35.30
C ILE A 46 26.01 44.67 -34.14
N ASN A 47 25.60 43.41 -34.19
CA ASN A 47 24.77 42.80 -33.15
C ASN A 47 25.53 42.50 -31.85
N ALA A 48 26.84 42.24 -31.92
CA ALA A 48 27.70 41.99 -30.75
C ALA A 48 27.88 43.22 -29.84
N VAL A 49 27.59 44.44 -30.32
CA VAL A 49 27.65 45.65 -29.49
C VAL A 49 26.55 45.60 -28.42
N PRO A 50 26.89 45.73 -27.12
CA PRO A 50 25.96 45.58 -26.00
C PRO A 50 25.04 46.81 -25.85
N THR A 51 24.13 46.98 -26.80
CA THR A 51 23.08 48.01 -26.79
C THR A 51 21.85 47.51 -27.55
N SER A 52 20.67 48.02 -27.23
CA SER A 52 19.39 47.56 -27.79
C SER A 52 18.90 48.36 -29.00
N SER A 53 19.46 49.54 -29.30
CA SER A 53 19.03 50.41 -30.40
C SER A 53 19.94 50.30 -31.63
N LEU A 54 19.37 50.16 -32.83
CA LEU A 54 20.10 50.05 -34.11
C LEU A 54 20.98 51.28 -34.39
N TRP A 55 20.46 52.49 -34.11
CA TRP A 55 21.20 53.74 -34.24
C TRP A 55 22.40 53.79 -33.29
N THR A 56 22.26 53.23 -32.09
CA THR A 56 23.35 53.16 -31.12
C THR A 56 24.35 52.06 -31.47
N LYS A 57 23.93 50.97 -32.13
CA LYS A 57 24.85 49.94 -32.63
C LYS A 57 25.74 50.47 -33.74
N THR A 58 25.13 51.06 -34.77
CA THR A 58 25.88 51.64 -35.90
C THR A 58 26.69 52.86 -35.44
N GLY A 59 26.07 53.73 -34.64
CA GLY A 59 26.73 54.87 -34.01
C GLY A 59 27.91 54.45 -33.14
N GLY A 60 27.79 53.39 -32.32
CA GLY A 60 28.86 52.91 -31.47
C GLY A 60 30.07 52.37 -32.24
N VAL A 61 29.85 51.63 -33.32
CA VAL A 61 30.94 51.15 -34.20
C VAL A 61 31.61 52.31 -34.93
N VAL A 62 30.81 53.23 -35.49
CA VAL A 62 31.33 54.42 -36.19
C VAL A 62 32.07 55.35 -35.22
N LEU A 63 31.55 55.57 -34.02
CA LEU A 63 32.22 56.38 -33.01
C LEU A 63 33.48 55.70 -32.48
N GLY A 64 33.46 54.39 -32.24
CA GLY A 64 34.64 53.64 -31.81
C GLY A 64 35.76 53.68 -32.84
N THR A 65 35.42 53.50 -34.12
CA THR A 65 36.38 53.62 -35.23
C THR A 65 36.86 55.06 -35.44
N ALA A 66 35.99 56.06 -35.31
CA ALA A 66 36.36 57.46 -35.40
C ALA A 66 37.27 57.90 -34.24
N VAL A 67 36.98 57.49 -33.01
CA VAL A 67 37.79 57.80 -31.82
C VAL A 67 39.17 57.13 -31.92
N THR A 68 39.23 55.87 -32.37
CA THR A 68 40.51 55.18 -32.57
C THR A 68 41.33 55.82 -33.70
N ALA A 69 40.71 56.16 -34.83
CA ALA A 69 41.37 56.88 -35.92
C ALA A 69 41.86 58.27 -35.48
N ALA A 70 41.04 59.00 -34.72
CA ALA A 70 41.43 60.30 -34.16
C ALA A 70 42.59 60.15 -33.17
N ALA A 71 42.57 59.16 -32.27
CA ALA A 71 43.63 58.94 -31.29
C ALA A 71 44.98 58.60 -31.94
N VAL A 72 44.97 57.87 -33.06
CA VAL A 72 46.19 57.61 -33.85
C VAL A 72 46.61 58.86 -34.61
N SER A 73 45.67 59.57 -35.24
CA SER A 73 45.96 60.75 -36.06
C SER A 73 46.47 61.95 -35.26
N THR A 74 46.07 62.09 -34.00
CA THR A 74 46.51 63.19 -33.12
C THR A 74 47.69 62.81 -32.24
N GLU A 75 48.28 61.63 -32.43
CA GLU A 75 49.32 61.04 -31.56
C GLU A 75 48.90 60.94 -30.09
N LEU A 76 47.60 61.03 -29.78
CA LEU A 76 47.08 60.83 -28.43
C LEU A 76 47.39 59.42 -27.93
N TYR A 77 47.50 58.45 -28.84
CA TYR A 77 48.04 57.13 -28.59
C TYR A 77 49.39 56.94 -29.31
N VAL A 78 50.46 56.84 -28.53
CA VAL A 78 51.81 56.53 -29.04
C VAL A 78 52.09 55.04 -28.84
N ALA A 79 52.37 54.34 -29.94
CA ALA A 79 52.74 52.92 -29.90
C ALA A 79 54.14 52.76 -29.28
N ASN A 80 54.19 52.51 -27.98
CA ASN A 80 55.42 52.22 -27.23
C ASN A 80 55.57 50.70 -26.94
N GLU A 81 56.69 50.29 -26.36
CA GLU A 81 56.98 48.90 -25.96
C GLU A 81 55.88 48.30 -25.06
N GLU A 82 55.26 49.12 -24.20
CA GLU A 82 54.15 48.71 -23.33
C GLU A 82 52.88 48.29 -24.10
N THR A 83 52.72 48.73 -25.35
CA THR A 83 51.56 48.37 -26.18
C THR A 83 51.62 46.93 -26.65
N VAL A 84 52.82 46.40 -26.91
CA VAL A 84 53.04 44.98 -27.21
C VAL A 84 52.74 44.13 -25.98
N LEU A 85 53.13 44.59 -24.79
CA LEU A 85 52.78 43.95 -23.52
C LEU A 85 51.26 43.96 -23.27
N ALA A 86 50.59 45.09 -23.50
CA ALA A 86 49.15 45.21 -23.34
C ALA A 86 48.38 44.28 -24.29
N VAL A 87 48.75 44.25 -25.57
CA VAL A 87 48.15 43.33 -26.55
C VAL A 87 48.37 41.86 -26.14
N GLY A 88 49.58 41.50 -25.72
CA GLY A 88 49.89 40.16 -25.21
C GLY A 88 49.05 39.80 -23.99
N PHE A 89 48.89 40.72 -23.04
CA PHE A 89 48.05 40.55 -21.86
C PHE A 89 46.58 40.33 -22.24
N PHE A 90 46.01 41.14 -23.14
CA PHE A 90 44.62 40.97 -23.57
C PHE A 90 44.38 39.64 -24.31
N ILE A 91 45.34 39.16 -25.11
CA ILE A 91 45.25 37.84 -25.75
C ILE A 91 45.21 36.73 -24.69
N ILE A 92 46.09 36.80 -23.68
CA ILE A 92 46.12 35.83 -22.59
C ILE A 92 44.82 35.89 -21.79
N VAL A 93 44.34 37.08 -21.41
CA VAL A 93 43.08 37.25 -20.67
C VAL A 93 41.90 36.72 -21.47
N ALA A 94 41.82 36.97 -22.78
CA ALA A 94 40.77 36.45 -23.64
C ALA A 94 40.82 34.91 -23.73
N ALA A 95 42.01 34.32 -23.87
CA ALA A 95 42.20 32.88 -23.91
C ALA A 95 41.86 32.22 -22.56
N VAL A 96 42.27 32.83 -21.44
CA VAL A 96 41.98 32.37 -20.08
C VAL A 96 40.49 32.49 -19.77
N GLY A 97 39.87 33.63 -20.09
CA GLY A 97 38.44 33.83 -19.89
C GLY A 97 37.59 32.80 -20.65
N ARG A 98 37.98 32.48 -21.89
CA ARG A 98 37.29 31.47 -22.70
C ARG A 98 37.51 30.04 -22.22
N SER A 99 38.68 29.74 -21.66
CA SER A 99 39.03 28.39 -21.18
C SER A 99 38.52 28.08 -19.77
N ILE A 100 38.45 29.07 -18.87
CA ILE A 100 38.05 28.87 -17.46
C ILE A 100 36.54 29.04 -17.25
N GLY A 101 35.84 29.81 -18.10
CA GLY A 101 34.42 30.11 -17.90
C GLY A 101 33.53 28.86 -17.81
N ALA A 102 33.68 27.93 -18.75
CA ALA A 102 32.91 26.68 -18.78
C ALA A 102 33.19 25.75 -17.57
N PRO A 103 34.45 25.40 -17.25
CA PRO A 103 34.72 24.53 -16.10
C PRO A 103 34.31 25.19 -14.78
N TYR A 104 34.54 26.49 -14.60
CA TYR A 104 34.11 27.20 -13.38
C TYR A 104 32.59 27.21 -13.23
N SER A 105 31.83 27.50 -14.29
CA SER A 105 30.37 27.43 -14.26
C SER A 105 29.88 26.03 -13.91
N SER A 106 30.46 24.99 -14.49
CA SER A 106 30.08 23.60 -14.19
C SER A 106 30.37 23.22 -12.73
N TRP A 107 31.50 23.67 -12.18
CA TRP A 107 31.88 23.46 -10.79
C TRP A 107 30.93 24.20 -9.83
N ALA A 108 30.63 25.46 -10.13
CA ALA A 108 29.72 26.28 -9.33
C ALA A 108 28.31 25.68 -9.29
N THR A 109 27.77 25.28 -10.44
CA THR A 109 26.47 24.61 -10.51
C THR A 109 26.47 23.30 -9.74
N GLY A 110 27.50 22.46 -9.88
CA GLY A 110 27.61 21.21 -9.13
C GLY A 110 27.70 21.41 -7.61
N HIS A 111 28.35 22.47 -7.15
CA HIS A 111 28.41 22.82 -5.72
C HIS A 111 27.04 23.28 -5.20
N ILE A 112 26.36 24.15 -5.96
CA ILE A 112 25.00 24.61 -5.65
C ILE A 112 24.03 23.43 -5.58
N ASP A 113 24.08 22.52 -6.54
CA ASP A 113 23.18 21.37 -6.61
C ASP A 113 23.44 20.38 -5.47
N ARG A 114 24.70 20.19 -5.06
CA ARG A 114 25.02 19.40 -3.86
C ARG A 114 24.40 20.00 -2.60
N ILE A 115 24.56 21.31 -2.38
CA ILE A 115 23.99 21.99 -1.21
C ILE A 115 22.46 21.89 -1.22
N LYS A 116 21.83 22.15 -2.37
CA LYS A 116 20.39 21.99 -2.55
C LYS A 116 19.93 20.56 -2.29
N GLY A 117 20.68 19.57 -2.78
CA GLY A 117 20.40 18.15 -2.57
C GLY A 117 20.43 17.78 -1.09
N ILE A 118 21.46 18.19 -0.35
CA ILE A 118 21.57 17.96 1.10
C ILE A 118 20.42 18.63 1.84
N LEU A 119 20.09 19.88 1.51
CA LEU A 119 19.01 20.61 2.18
C LEU A 119 17.63 19.98 1.94
N ASN A 120 17.36 19.55 0.71
CA ASN A 120 16.10 18.88 0.37
C ASN A 120 16.02 17.49 1.02
N SER A 121 17.11 16.72 1.00
CA SER A 121 17.18 15.41 1.66
C SER A 121 16.99 15.53 3.17
N ALA A 122 17.65 16.49 3.82
CA ALA A 122 17.50 16.72 5.25
C ALA A 122 16.07 17.14 5.61
N ARG A 123 15.41 17.93 4.76
CA ARG A 123 14.00 18.30 4.95
C ARG A 123 13.10 17.08 4.86
N GLU A 124 13.29 16.24 3.83
CA GLU A 124 12.51 15.02 3.63
C GLU A 124 12.70 14.03 4.78
N GLU A 125 13.96 13.75 5.15
CA GLU A 125 14.30 12.86 6.26
C GLU A 125 13.72 13.36 7.59
N HIS A 126 13.82 14.66 7.88
CA HIS A 126 13.22 15.24 9.07
C HIS A 126 11.68 15.15 9.05
N THR A 127 11.04 15.35 7.90
CA THR A 127 9.58 15.16 7.78
C THR A 127 9.17 13.70 7.94
N SER A 128 9.96 12.75 7.44
CA SER A 128 9.72 11.32 7.65
C SER A 128 9.84 10.96 9.12
N ALA A 129 10.94 11.34 9.77
CA ALA A 129 11.19 11.06 11.18
C ALA A 129 10.12 11.67 12.10
N ILE A 130 9.65 12.89 11.80
CA ILE A 130 8.52 13.49 12.54
C ILE A 130 7.24 12.70 12.31
N THR A 131 6.95 12.33 11.06
CA THR A 131 5.76 11.54 10.73
C THR A 131 5.76 10.19 11.44
N GLU A 132 6.89 9.48 11.45
CA GLU A 132 7.07 8.21 12.17
C GLU A 132 6.86 8.38 13.67
N ARG A 133 7.41 9.45 14.26
CA ARG A 133 7.21 9.76 15.68
C ARG A 133 5.75 10.10 16.00
N ILE A 134 5.07 10.85 15.13
CA ILE A 134 3.64 11.15 15.28
C ILE A 134 2.83 9.86 15.24
N THR A 135 3.11 8.95 14.29
CA THR A 135 2.44 7.65 14.19
C THR A 135 2.66 6.81 15.46
N SER A 136 3.90 6.75 15.95
CA SER A 136 4.23 6.03 17.19
C SER A 136 3.49 6.60 18.42
N VAL A 137 3.46 7.93 18.56
CA VAL A 137 2.75 8.60 19.67
C VAL A 137 1.23 8.45 19.52
N SER A 138 0.71 8.47 18.29
CA SER A 138 -0.72 8.25 18.02
C SER A 138 -1.17 6.86 18.48
N ALA A 139 -0.35 5.82 18.27
CA ALA A 139 -0.67 4.47 18.74
C ALA A 139 -0.77 4.40 20.28
N LEU A 140 -0.01 5.22 21.02
CA LEU A 140 -0.08 5.27 22.48
C LEU A 140 -1.38 5.91 22.98
N LYS A 141 -2.04 6.75 22.18
CA LYS A 141 -3.32 7.37 22.53
C LYS A 141 -4.42 6.31 22.69
N ASP A 142 -4.37 5.24 21.91
CA ASP A 142 -5.41 4.21 21.89
C ASP A 142 -5.23 3.14 22.99
N VAL A 143 -4.09 3.13 23.68
CA VAL A 143 -3.81 2.16 24.74
C VAL A 143 -4.66 2.40 25.98
N VAL A 144 -4.88 3.65 26.38
CA VAL A 144 -5.71 3.99 27.55
C VAL A 144 -7.15 3.49 27.40
N PRO A 145 -7.91 3.85 26.34
CA PRO A 145 -9.27 3.34 26.18
C PRO A 145 -9.31 1.82 26.00
N LEU A 146 -8.30 1.21 25.37
CA LEU A 146 -8.20 -0.24 25.26
C LEU A 146 -8.05 -0.91 26.64
N THR A 147 -7.24 -0.35 27.53
CA THR A 147 -7.09 -0.89 28.89
C THR A 147 -8.35 -0.72 29.73
N GLU A 148 -9.06 0.40 29.60
CA GLU A 148 -10.36 0.61 30.25
C GLU A 148 -11.41 -0.39 29.75
N GLN A 149 -11.46 -0.62 28.43
CA GLN A 149 -12.33 -1.62 27.81
C GLN A 149 -11.98 -3.03 28.29
N LEU A 150 -10.69 -3.38 28.41
CA LEU A 150 -10.29 -4.70 28.90
C LEU A 150 -10.76 -4.93 30.34
N TYR A 151 -10.69 -3.90 31.20
CA TYR A 151 -11.21 -3.98 32.56
C TYR A 151 -12.74 -4.04 32.60
N ALA A 152 -13.43 -3.30 31.73
CA ALA A 152 -14.88 -3.36 31.59
C ALA A 152 -15.35 -4.76 31.15
N VAL A 153 -14.68 -5.36 30.16
CA VAL A 153 -14.96 -6.73 29.70
C VAL A 153 -14.71 -7.75 30.81
N ALA A 154 -13.62 -7.61 31.56
CA ALA A 154 -13.35 -8.50 32.68
C ALA A 154 -14.45 -8.42 33.77
N LYS A 155 -14.91 -7.21 34.09
CA LYS A 155 -16.00 -6.98 35.04
C LYS A 155 -17.33 -7.56 34.54
N GLU A 156 -17.66 -7.31 33.28
CA GLU A 156 -18.88 -7.84 32.64
C GLU A 156 -18.87 -9.37 32.60
N THR A 157 -17.73 -9.97 32.26
CA THR A 157 -17.55 -11.43 32.26
C THR A 157 -17.82 -12.02 33.64
N ALA A 158 -17.25 -11.43 34.70
CA ALA A 158 -17.48 -11.89 36.07
C ALA A 158 -18.95 -11.77 36.50
N THR A 159 -19.64 -10.70 36.09
CA THR A 159 -21.08 -10.55 36.37
C THR A 159 -21.93 -11.57 35.62
N LEU A 160 -21.63 -11.82 34.34
CA LEU A 160 -22.35 -12.79 33.52
C LEU A 160 -22.12 -14.21 34.00
N GLU A 161 -20.90 -14.56 34.41
CA GLU A 161 -20.60 -15.87 35.02
C GLU A 161 -21.38 -16.08 36.31
N HIS A 162 -21.46 -15.06 37.17
CA HIS A 162 -22.24 -15.12 38.40
C HIS A 162 -23.75 -15.30 38.12
N GLU A 163 -24.31 -14.53 37.19
CA GLU A 163 -25.72 -14.65 36.80
C GLU A 163 -26.03 -16.00 36.17
N ASN A 164 -25.16 -16.50 35.30
CA ASN A 164 -25.29 -17.81 34.67
C ASN A 164 -25.24 -18.92 35.72
N PHE A 165 -24.34 -18.83 36.71
CA PHE A 165 -24.28 -19.78 37.81
C PHE A 165 -25.55 -19.77 38.66
N ARG A 166 -26.10 -18.59 38.99
CA ARG A 166 -27.37 -18.48 39.71
C ARG A 166 -28.53 -19.11 38.93
N LEU A 167 -28.66 -18.78 37.64
CA LEU A 167 -29.70 -19.32 36.78
C LEU A 167 -29.57 -20.85 36.62
N ALA A 168 -28.35 -21.36 36.49
CA ALA A 168 -28.08 -22.79 36.45
C ALA A 168 -28.52 -23.47 37.75
N GLN A 169 -28.19 -22.91 38.92
CA GLN A 169 -28.65 -23.43 40.22
C GLN A 169 -30.18 -23.42 40.33
N GLU A 170 -30.85 -22.33 39.96
CA GLU A 170 -32.31 -22.26 39.95
C GLU A 170 -32.94 -23.31 39.02
N SER A 171 -32.34 -23.52 37.83
CA SER A 171 -32.81 -24.51 36.87
C SER A 171 -32.63 -25.95 37.37
N ALA A 172 -31.51 -26.23 38.05
CA ALA A 172 -31.23 -27.53 38.65
C ALA A 172 -32.25 -27.84 39.76
N VAL A 173 -32.50 -26.87 40.65
CA VAL A 173 -33.52 -27.02 41.70
C VAL A 173 -34.90 -27.25 41.09
N LYS A 174 -35.31 -26.44 40.09
CA LYS A 174 -36.59 -26.64 39.39
C LYS A 174 -36.70 -28.01 38.73
N ALA A 175 -35.61 -28.53 38.15
CA ALA A 175 -35.58 -29.85 37.54
C ALA A 175 -35.75 -30.97 38.57
N GLU A 176 -35.08 -30.87 39.72
CA GLU A 176 -35.25 -31.82 40.83
C GLU A 176 -36.68 -31.82 41.37
N LEU A 177 -37.26 -30.63 41.61
CA LEU A 177 -38.66 -30.53 42.05
C LEU A 177 -39.63 -31.12 41.03
N LYS A 178 -39.41 -30.85 39.73
CA LYS A 178 -40.21 -31.43 38.66
C LYS A 178 -40.08 -32.95 38.62
N SER A 179 -38.87 -33.49 38.75
CA SER A 179 -38.63 -34.93 38.78
C SER A 179 -39.40 -35.60 39.92
N VAL A 180 -39.35 -35.00 41.13
CA VAL A 180 -40.13 -35.47 42.27
C VAL A 180 -41.62 -35.42 41.96
N LEU A 181 -42.14 -34.30 41.46
CA LEU A 181 -43.57 -34.16 41.13
C LEU A 181 -44.03 -35.15 40.06
N ASP A 182 -43.26 -35.33 39.00
CA ASP A 182 -43.55 -36.29 37.93
C ASP A 182 -43.54 -37.74 38.48
N SER A 183 -42.67 -38.04 39.45
CA SER A 183 -42.66 -39.34 40.13
C SER A 183 -43.95 -39.59 40.95
N TRP A 184 -44.46 -38.56 41.64
CA TRP A 184 -45.74 -38.64 42.36
C TRP A 184 -46.92 -38.81 41.41
N VAL A 185 -46.95 -38.06 40.31
CA VAL A 185 -48.01 -38.19 39.29
C VAL A 185 -48.01 -39.58 38.68
N ARG A 186 -46.82 -40.13 38.36
CA ARG A 186 -46.68 -41.50 37.88
C ARG A 186 -47.18 -42.53 38.89
N PHE A 187 -46.85 -42.35 40.17
CA PHE A 187 -47.34 -43.23 41.24
C PHE A 187 -48.87 -43.16 41.37
N GLU A 188 -49.46 -41.96 41.31
CA GLU A 188 -50.92 -41.77 41.37
C GLU A 188 -51.63 -42.42 40.16
N GLN A 189 -51.07 -42.28 38.96
CA GLN A 189 -51.59 -42.96 37.76
C GLN A 189 -51.52 -44.48 37.92
N GLN A 190 -50.41 -45.03 38.39
CA GLN A 190 -50.27 -46.47 38.64
C GLN A 190 -51.26 -46.99 39.70
N GLN A 191 -51.49 -46.23 40.77
CA GLN A 191 -52.50 -46.58 41.78
C GLN A 191 -53.91 -46.56 41.18
N ARG A 192 -54.27 -45.52 40.44
CA ARG A 192 -55.58 -45.44 39.76
C ARG A 192 -55.79 -46.58 38.78
N GLU A 193 -54.78 -46.92 37.98
CA GLU A 193 -54.83 -48.06 37.06
C GLU A 193 -54.99 -49.39 37.81
N ALA A 194 -54.24 -49.60 38.90
CA ALA A 194 -54.35 -50.81 39.73
C ALA A 194 -55.73 -50.94 40.39
N GLU A 195 -56.28 -49.85 40.93
CA GLU A 195 -57.64 -49.81 41.48
C GLU A 195 -58.68 -50.11 40.41
N GLN A 196 -58.56 -49.53 39.21
CA GLN A 196 -59.46 -49.81 38.09
C GLN A 196 -59.39 -51.28 37.66
N VAL A 197 -58.20 -51.86 37.58
CA VAL A 197 -58.02 -53.29 37.26
C VAL A 197 -58.65 -54.17 38.34
N ALA A 198 -58.47 -53.85 39.62
CA ALA A 198 -59.07 -54.58 40.73
C ALA A 198 -60.61 -54.45 40.75
N LEU A 199 -61.14 -53.25 40.51
CA LEU A 199 -62.57 -52.98 40.36
C LEU A 199 -63.17 -53.76 39.19
N VAL A 200 -62.52 -53.74 38.02
CA VAL A 200 -62.97 -54.53 36.85
C VAL A 200 -62.94 -56.02 37.15
N ALA A 201 -61.89 -56.53 37.81
CA ALA A 201 -61.81 -57.94 38.18
C ALA A 201 -62.92 -58.36 39.16
N SER A 202 -63.18 -57.56 40.19
CA SER A 202 -64.26 -57.82 41.17
C SER A 202 -65.67 -57.72 40.56
N VAL A 203 -65.92 -56.71 39.72
CA VAL A 203 -67.19 -56.59 39.00
C VAL A 203 -67.38 -57.77 38.04
N LYS A 204 -66.33 -58.16 37.30
CA LYS A 204 -66.37 -59.32 36.42
C LYS A 204 -66.68 -60.60 37.18
N ALA A 205 -66.01 -60.86 38.29
CA ALA A 205 -66.26 -62.02 39.14
C ALA A 205 -67.71 -62.01 39.70
N GLY A 206 -68.22 -60.87 40.14
CA GLY A 206 -69.60 -60.74 40.61
C GLY A 206 -70.64 -60.97 39.52
N VAL A 207 -70.38 -60.54 38.28
CA VAL A 207 -71.24 -60.82 37.11
C VAL A 207 -71.19 -62.31 36.75
N GLU A 208 -70.01 -62.93 36.75
CA GLU A 208 -69.86 -64.37 36.51
C GLU A 208 -70.58 -65.22 37.58
N GLU A 209 -70.52 -64.82 38.86
CA GLU A 209 -71.24 -65.46 39.96
C GLU A 209 -72.77 -65.30 39.81
N ARG A 210 -73.25 -64.09 39.49
CA ARG A 210 -74.68 -63.83 39.20
C ARG A 210 -75.17 -64.64 37.99
N LEU A 211 -74.35 -64.79 36.95
CA LEU A 211 -74.65 -65.62 35.78
C LEU A 211 -74.63 -67.13 36.08
N ALA A 212 -73.89 -67.58 37.10
CA ALA A 212 -73.88 -68.97 37.52
C ALA A 212 -75.21 -69.36 38.22
N ASP A 213 -75.91 -68.42 38.85
CA ASP A 213 -77.20 -68.66 39.49
C ASP A 213 -78.27 -69.09 38.47
N ALA A 214 -78.96 -70.19 38.78
CA ALA A 214 -79.97 -70.78 37.90
C ALA A 214 -81.27 -69.95 37.85
N GLY A 215 -81.58 -69.21 38.92
CA GLY A 215 -82.75 -68.32 38.97
C GLY A 215 -82.60 -67.12 38.03
N PHE A 216 -81.45 -66.45 38.10
CA PHE A 216 -81.14 -65.31 37.24
C PHE A 216 -81.02 -65.69 35.76
N ARG A 217 -80.40 -66.84 35.43
CA ARG A 217 -80.34 -67.34 34.04
C ARG A 217 -81.71 -67.55 33.42
N LYS A 218 -82.68 -68.08 34.18
CA LYS A 218 -84.05 -68.27 33.69
C LYS A 218 -84.73 -66.93 33.43
N GLN A 219 -84.62 -65.99 34.37
CA GLN A 219 -85.16 -64.63 34.20
C GLN A 219 -84.56 -63.93 32.99
N LEU A 220 -83.24 -64.03 32.77
CA LEU A 220 -82.56 -63.44 31.62
C LEU A 220 -83.01 -64.09 30.30
N LEU A 221 -83.20 -65.42 30.29
CA LEU A 221 -83.71 -66.12 29.12
C LEU A 221 -85.16 -65.72 28.82
N GLU A 222 -86.02 -65.60 29.84
CA GLU A 222 -87.39 -65.12 29.68
C GLU A 222 -87.44 -63.68 29.15
N GLU A 223 -86.59 -62.79 29.66
CA GLU A 223 -86.49 -61.41 29.17
C GLU A 223 -85.97 -61.36 27.72
N ALA A 224 -84.93 -62.13 27.40
CA ALA A 224 -84.41 -62.22 26.04
C ALA A 224 -85.46 -62.80 25.06
N LEU A 225 -86.23 -63.80 25.49
CA LEU A 225 -87.31 -64.39 24.69
C LEU A 225 -88.42 -63.35 24.47
N GLY A 226 -88.78 -62.56 25.48
CA GLY A 226 -89.70 -61.42 25.36
C GLY A 226 -89.20 -60.35 24.38
N GLN A 227 -87.91 -60.01 24.41
CA GLN A 227 -87.32 -59.06 23.46
C GLN A 227 -87.29 -59.61 22.02
N VAL A 228 -87.00 -60.90 21.84
CA VAL A 228 -87.07 -61.55 20.54
C VAL A 228 -88.50 -61.62 20.02
N GLU A 229 -89.49 -61.92 20.86
CA GLU A 229 -90.91 -61.90 20.49
C GLU A 229 -91.39 -60.50 20.11
N GLN A 230 -90.91 -59.45 20.78
CA GLN A 230 -91.19 -58.07 20.38
C GLN A 230 -90.57 -57.73 19.03
N LEU A 231 -89.31 -58.14 18.79
CA LEU A 231 -88.64 -57.95 17.51
C LEU A 231 -89.30 -58.77 16.39
N SER A 232 -89.77 -59.98 16.65
CA SER A 232 -90.46 -60.81 15.66
C SER A 232 -91.84 -60.25 15.31
N ARG A 233 -92.55 -59.66 16.28
CA ARG A 233 -93.81 -58.93 16.04
C ARG A 233 -93.56 -57.61 15.29
N ALA A 234 -92.46 -56.92 15.56
CA ALA A 234 -92.09 -55.68 14.88
C ALA A 234 -91.55 -55.90 13.45
N LYS A 235 -91.04 -57.10 13.13
CA LYS A 235 -90.44 -57.46 11.83
C LYS A 235 -91.34 -58.35 10.97
N ALA A 236 -92.57 -58.63 11.41
CA ALA A 236 -93.57 -59.38 10.65
C ALA A 236 -94.05 -58.56 9.43
N ILE A 237 -93.44 -58.85 8.28
CA ILE A 237 -94.14 -59.09 7.01
C ILE A 237 -94.50 -60.56 7.00
#